data_AF-E0LX32-F1
#
_entry.id   AF-E0LX32-F1
#
_cell.length_a   1.000
_cell.length_b   1.000
_cell.length_c   1.000
_cell.angle_alpha   90.00
_cell.angle_beta   90.00
_cell.angle_gamma   90.00
#
_symmetry.space_group_name_H-M   'P 1'
#
loop_
_entity.id
_entity.type
_entity.pdbx_description
1 polymer ?
#
loop_
_entity_poly.entity_id
_entity_poly.type
_entity_poly.pdbx_seq_one_letter_code
_entity_poly.pdbx_strand_id
1 'polypeptide(L)'
;MVWVAVYGGLKILFSSMANTPQSPMNIILSHLTGGGDMTWFLHSLFIFFIVIIFARHLPFLLVFAICMTLSWALPAIEADGVFASFDNTHINKSLYLFVFFYLGDYVVRKQVDIAEKVQHGPTLLISVVSFVLLSCLNIFILERHSQALLSPLALLSVPFFVWIALKLKSDLVYYIGVNSIVFYLSHYLAIQFFSKIVKFESPSAWVNDLKFISAFLVALALPWTLCLMRKHGWFNFLFTMKKSSKPMTTKPV
;
A
#
# COMPACT_ATOMS: atom_id res chain seq x y z
N MET A 1 -3.63 12.75 -9.74
CA MET A 1 -4.66 13.77 -10.00
C MET A 1 -6.08 13.24 -9.84
N VAL A 2 -6.55 12.27 -10.65
CA VAL A 2 -7.96 11.79 -10.55
C VAL A 2 -8.28 11.20 -9.17
N TRP A 3 -7.42 10.34 -8.61
CA TRP A 3 -7.61 9.81 -7.26
C TRP A 3 -7.50 10.85 -6.15
N VAL A 4 -6.70 11.90 -6.34
CA VAL A 4 -6.63 13.04 -5.42
C VAL A 4 -8.00 13.74 -5.38
N ALA A 5 -8.65 13.91 -6.53
CA ALA A 5 -9.99 14.48 -6.61
C ALA A 5 -11.06 13.57 -5.99
N VAL A 6 -10.99 12.25 -6.21
CA VAL A 6 -11.93 11.27 -5.62
C VAL A 6 -11.80 11.23 -4.10
N TYR A 7 -10.59 11.06 -3.57
CA TYR A 7 -10.35 10.99 -2.12
C TYR A 7 -10.55 12.34 -1.43
N GLY A 8 -10.06 13.43 -2.03
CA GLY A 8 -10.30 14.78 -1.53
C GLY A 8 -11.79 15.13 -1.52
N GLY A 9 -12.52 14.79 -2.58
CA GLY A 9 -13.97 15.00 -2.67
C GLY A 9 -14.75 14.21 -1.62
N LEU A 10 -14.43 12.92 -1.43
CA LEU A 10 -15.03 12.12 -0.36
C LEU A 10 -14.72 12.71 1.02
N LYS A 11 -13.49 13.16 1.28
CA LYS A 11 -13.12 13.75 2.56
C LYS A 11 -13.83 15.09 2.80
N ILE A 12 -14.05 15.91 1.75
CA ILE A 12 -14.87 17.13 1.85
C ILE A 12 -16.31 16.78 2.18
N LEU A 13 -16.93 15.84 1.46
CA LEU A 13 -18.32 15.43 1.67
C LEU A 13 -18.56 14.86 3.07
N PHE A 14 -17.61 14.10 3.60
CA PHE A 14 -17.70 13.47 4.91
C PHE A 14 -16.94 14.22 6.01
N SER A 15 -16.47 15.45 5.76
CA SER A 15 -15.71 16.26 6.74
C SER A 15 -16.52 16.54 8.01
N SER A 16 -17.83 16.76 7.86
CA SER A 16 -18.76 16.97 8.98
C SER A 16 -18.97 15.72 9.85
N MET A 17 -18.62 14.53 9.35
CA MET A 17 -18.72 13.23 10.06
C MET A 17 -17.35 12.75 10.60
N ALA A 18 -16.31 13.55 10.44
CA ALA A 18 -14.97 13.28 10.97
C ALA A 18 -14.85 13.71 12.43
N ASN A 19 -13.97 13.04 13.19
CA ASN A 19 -13.72 13.39 14.60
C ASN A 19 -13.01 14.75 14.72
N THR A 20 -12.34 15.20 13.66
CA THR A 20 -11.67 16.50 13.53
C THR A 20 -12.03 17.12 12.17
N PRO A 21 -13.05 17.98 12.11
CA PRO A 21 -13.47 18.63 10.86
C PRO A 21 -12.35 19.50 10.29
N GLN A 22 -12.06 19.36 9.00
CA GLN A 22 -11.04 20.15 8.30
C GLN A 22 -11.70 21.06 7.27
N SER A 23 -11.14 22.26 7.06
CA SER A 23 -11.60 23.16 6.00
C SER A 23 -11.35 22.52 4.62
N PRO A 24 -12.22 22.76 3.61
CA PRO A 24 -12.04 22.23 2.27
C PRO A 24 -10.67 22.59 1.65
N MET A 25 -10.16 23.78 1.93
CA MET A 25 -8.84 24.23 1.48
C MET A 25 -7.71 23.39 2.09
N ASN A 26 -7.75 23.12 3.41
CA ASN A 26 -6.75 22.28 4.07
C ASN A 26 -6.82 20.82 3.58
N ILE A 27 -8.02 20.33 3.26
CA ILE A 27 -8.20 19.00 2.65
C ILE A 27 -7.55 18.93 1.27
N ILE A 28 -7.77 19.92 0.41
CA ILE A 28 -7.17 19.95 -0.93
C ILE A 28 -5.66 20.09 -0.83
N LEU A 29 -5.17 21.02 -0.01
CA LEU A 29 -3.74 21.27 0.17
C LEU A 29 -3.02 20.01 0.68
N SER A 30 -3.55 19.36 1.72
CA SER A 30 -3.00 18.09 2.23
C SER A 30 -2.99 16.98 1.16
N HIS A 31 -4.03 16.85 0.34
CA HIS A 31 -4.04 15.82 -0.71
C HIS A 31 -3.06 16.10 -1.86
N LEU A 32 -2.73 17.37 -2.10
CA LEU A 32 -1.73 17.78 -3.10
C LEU A 32 -0.30 17.67 -2.59
N THR A 33 -0.07 17.94 -1.29
CA THR A 33 1.26 17.89 -0.65
C THR A 33 1.61 16.50 -0.12
N GLY A 34 0.72 15.52 -0.29
CA GLY A 34 0.95 14.15 0.22
C GLY A 34 0.57 13.96 1.69
N GLY A 35 -0.08 14.92 2.35
CA GLY A 35 -0.71 14.76 3.67
C GLY A 35 -2.11 14.10 3.66
N GLY A 36 -2.66 13.71 2.51
CA GLY A 36 -3.94 12.99 2.45
C GLY A 36 -3.80 11.47 2.66
N ASP A 37 -4.85 10.84 3.21
CA ASP A 37 -4.88 9.46 3.74
C ASP A 37 -4.31 8.39 2.78
N MET A 38 -4.60 8.47 1.47
CA MET A 38 -4.06 7.58 0.43
C MET A 38 -3.05 8.25 -0.50
N THR A 39 -3.08 9.59 -0.55
CA THR A 39 -2.20 10.36 -1.43
C THR A 39 -0.78 10.38 -0.92
N TRP A 40 -0.54 10.21 0.39
CA TRP A 40 0.82 10.15 0.93
C TRP A 40 1.61 9.01 0.32
N PHE A 41 1.05 7.79 0.24
CA PHE A 41 1.77 6.65 -0.32
C PHE A 41 2.03 6.82 -1.82
N LEU A 42 1.05 7.31 -2.58
CA LEU A 42 1.23 7.62 -4.01
C LEU A 42 2.28 8.71 -4.23
N HIS A 43 2.29 9.73 -3.38
CA HIS A 43 3.25 10.81 -3.41
C HIS A 43 4.66 10.30 -3.07
N SER A 44 4.80 9.50 -2.01
CA SER A 44 6.05 8.83 -1.66
C SER A 44 6.53 7.91 -2.76
N LEU A 45 5.64 7.14 -3.39
CA LEU A 45 5.97 6.26 -4.52
C LEU A 45 6.48 7.06 -5.73
N PHE A 46 5.90 8.23 -6.03
CA PHE A 46 6.43 9.14 -7.04
C PHE A 46 7.83 9.65 -6.68
N ILE A 47 8.04 10.11 -5.44
CA ILE A 47 9.35 10.54 -4.95
C ILE A 47 10.35 9.39 -5.04
N PHE A 48 9.96 8.18 -4.67
CA PHE A 48 10.82 6.99 -4.75
C PHE A 48 11.27 6.73 -6.18
N PHE A 49 10.41 6.89 -7.18
CA PHE A 49 10.83 6.74 -8.58
C PHE A 49 11.87 7.77 -9.03
N ILE A 50 11.89 8.95 -8.44
CA ILE A 50 12.92 9.95 -8.71
C ILE A 50 14.21 9.60 -7.94
N VAL A 51 14.08 9.36 -6.64
CA VAL A 51 15.21 9.09 -5.74
C VAL A 51 15.94 7.79 -6.12
N ILE A 52 15.22 6.77 -6.58
CA ILE A 52 15.81 5.47 -6.93
C ILE A 52 16.82 5.59 -8.07
N ILE A 53 16.66 6.54 -8.99
CA ILE A 53 17.63 6.80 -10.08
C ILE A 53 19.03 7.03 -9.50
N PHE A 54 19.12 7.83 -8.44
CA PHE A 54 20.37 8.12 -7.75
C PHE A 54 20.77 7.00 -6.79
N ALA A 55 19.82 6.47 -6.00
CA ALA A 55 20.09 5.44 -5.00
C ALA A 55 20.65 4.15 -5.62
N ARG A 56 20.32 3.86 -6.88
CA ARG A 56 20.82 2.73 -7.67
C ARG A 56 22.34 2.67 -7.83
N HIS A 57 23.04 3.77 -7.56
CA HIS A 57 24.49 3.86 -7.57
C HIS A 57 25.13 3.53 -6.21
N LEU A 58 24.31 3.37 -5.16
CA LEU A 58 24.77 3.11 -3.79
C LEU A 58 24.63 1.62 -3.43
N PRO A 59 25.49 1.09 -2.53
CA PRO A 59 25.35 -0.27 -2.05
C PRO A 59 24.08 -0.42 -1.19
N PHE A 60 23.44 -1.59 -1.27
CA PHE A 60 22.18 -1.87 -0.56
C PHE A 60 22.27 -1.60 0.95
N LEU A 61 23.33 -2.06 1.61
CA LEU A 61 23.50 -1.90 3.06
C LEU A 61 23.58 -0.43 3.47
N LEU A 62 24.14 0.44 2.62
CA LEU A 62 24.19 1.88 2.88
C LEU A 62 22.80 2.50 2.77
N VAL A 63 22.07 2.20 1.70
CA VAL A 63 20.68 2.67 1.51
C VAL A 63 19.81 2.20 2.65
N PHE A 64 19.94 0.93 3.04
CA PHE A 64 19.26 0.33 4.18
C PHE A 64 19.55 1.10 5.47
N ALA A 65 20.83 1.26 5.84
CA ALA A 65 21.21 1.93 7.08
C ALA A 65 20.68 3.37 7.13
N ILE A 66 20.86 4.15 6.05
CA ILE A 66 20.37 5.54 5.98
C ILE A 66 18.86 5.60 6.16
N CYS A 67 18.10 4.78 5.42
CA CYS A 67 16.65 4.82 5.47
C CYS A 67 16.12 4.39 6.84
N MET A 68 16.73 3.38 7.45
CA MET A 68 16.32 2.90 8.77
C MET A 68 16.63 3.90 9.88
N THR A 69 17.83 4.48 9.86
CA THR A 69 18.24 5.51 10.81
C THR A 69 17.36 6.75 10.68
N LEU A 70 17.13 7.25 9.46
CA LEU A 70 16.26 8.41 9.24
C LEU A 70 14.80 8.12 9.62
N SER A 71 14.27 6.94 9.28
CA SER A 71 12.93 6.51 9.67
C SER A 71 12.74 6.48 11.19
N TRP A 72 13.78 6.11 11.94
CA TRP A 72 13.73 6.06 13.39
C TRP A 72 13.97 7.43 14.05
N ALA A 73 14.89 8.23 13.50
CA ALA A 73 15.31 9.51 14.09
C ALA A 73 14.37 10.69 13.77
N LEU A 74 13.63 10.64 12.66
CA LEU A 74 12.72 11.72 12.30
C LEU A 74 11.56 11.83 13.31
N PRO A 75 11.24 13.03 13.80
CA PRO A 75 10.06 13.21 14.65
C PRO A 75 8.78 13.08 13.83
N ALA A 76 7.67 12.75 14.51
CA ALA A 76 6.36 12.84 13.91
C ALA A 76 6.06 14.30 13.54
N ILE A 77 5.35 14.50 12.43
CA ILE A 77 4.91 15.83 12.00
C ILE A 77 3.88 16.38 13.00
N GLU A 78 3.98 17.65 13.34
CA GLU A 78 3.02 18.33 14.21
C GLU A 78 1.60 18.29 13.58
N ALA A 79 0.58 18.09 14.41
CA ALA A 79 -0.79 17.83 13.92
C ALA A 79 -1.46 19.03 13.23
N ASP A 80 -0.94 20.22 13.47
CA ASP A 80 -1.31 21.51 12.89
C ASP A 80 -0.43 21.92 11.70
N GLY A 81 0.59 21.12 11.38
CA GLY A 81 1.48 21.36 10.24
C GLY A 81 0.79 21.19 8.88
N VAL A 82 1.28 21.91 7.86
CA VAL A 82 0.79 21.80 6.47
C VAL A 82 0.98 20.40 5.86
N PHE A 83 1.94 19.65 6.38
CA PHE A 83 2.20 18.26 6.01
C PHE A 83 1.51 17.25 6.94
N ALA A 84 0.77 17.70 7.96
CA ALA A 84 0.03 16.81 8.84
C ALA A 84 -0.94 15.95 8.03
N SER A 85 -1.04 14.68 8.41
CA SER A 85 -1.84 13.68 7.70
C SER A 85 -2.70 12.90 8.69
N PHE A 86 -3.49 11.96 8.18
CA PHE A 86 -4.11 10.94 9.03
C PHE A 86 -3.08 10.20 9.90
N ASP A 87 -1.87 10.05 9.36
CA ASP A 87 -0.73 9.50 10.08
C ASP A 87 0.43 10.48 10.05
N ASN A 88 0.70 11.16 11.16
CA ASN A 88 1.78 12.13 11.28
C ASN A 88 3.19 11.50 11.19
N THR A 89 3.30 10.18 11.13
CA THR A 89 4.57 9.46 10.90
C THR A 89 4.72 8.95 9.47
N HIS A 90 3.87 9.39 8.53
CA HIS A 90 3.88 8.91 7.14
C HIS A 90 5.23 9.13 6.43
N ILE A 91 5.98 10.20 6.73
CA ILE A 91 7.33 10.41 6.17
C ILE A 91 8.30 9.34 6.69
N ASN A 92 8.30 9.07 8.00
CA ASN A 92 9.11 8.00 8.60
C ASN A 92 8.80 6.66 7.93
N LYS A 93 7.51 6.34 7.83
CA LYS A 93 7.05 5.10 7.18
C LYS A 93 7.45 5.04 5.71
N SER A 94 7.44 6.17 5.01
CA SER A 94 7.89 6.25 3.62
C SER A 94 9.36 5.82 3.50
N LEU A 95 10.25 6.33 4.35
CA LEU A 95 11.66 5.96 4.32
C LEU A 95 11.88 4.47 4.56
N TYR A 96 11.19 3.90 5.54
CA TYR A 96 11.19 2.46 5.78
C TYR A 96 10.68 1.67 4.56
N LEU A 97 9.56 2.09 3.95
CA LEU A 97 8.98 1.43 2.77
C LEU A 97 9.89 1.54 1.54
N PHE A 98 10.66 2.62 1.41
CA PHE A 98 11.61 2.79 0.31
C PHE A 98 12.62 1.64 0.23
N VAL A 99 13.01 1.07 1.36
CA VAL A 99 13.92 -0.09 1.41
C VAL A 99 13.32 -1.31 0.68
N PHE A 100 12.01 -1.54 0.79
CA PHE A 100 11.33 -2.63 0.07
C PHE A 100 11.34 -2.38 -1.44
N PHE A 101 11.05 -1.15 -1.86
CA PHE A 101 11.09 -0.78 -3.28
C PHE A 101 12.50 -0.88 -3.84
N TYR A 102 13.50 -0.42 -3.09
CA TYR A 102 14.90 -0.52 -3.47
C TYR A 102 15.36 -1.97 -3.57
N LEU A 103 14.97 -2.83 -2.63
CA LEU A 103 15.27 -4.26 -2.68
C LEU A 103 14.60 -4.92 -3.90
N GLY A 104 13.33 -4.60 -4.18
CA GLY A 104 12.63 -5.08 -5.35
C GLY A 104 13.32 -4.68 -6.66
N ASP A 105 13.70 -3.40 -6.80
CA ASP A 105 14.49 -2.91 -7.93
C ASP A 105 15.84 -3.63 -8.05
N TYR A 106 16.53 -3.81 -6.93
CA TYR A 106 17.82 -4.49 -6.88
C TYR A 106 17.72 -5.95 -7.35
N VAL A 107 16.71 -6.69 -6.88
CA VAL A 107 16.44 -8.07 -7.29
C VAL A 107 16.20 -8.15 -8.80
N VAL A 108 15.37 -7.26 -9.34
CA VAL A 108 15.07 -7.22 -10.78
C VAL A 108 16.32 -6.89 -11.59
N ARG A 109 17.08 -5.86 -11.20
CA ARG A 109 18.31 -5.45 -11.89
C ARG A 109 19.39 -6.52 -11.89
N LYS A 110 19.49 -7.28 -10.80
CA LYS A 110 20.45 -8.38 -10.65
C LYS A 110 19.90 -9.72 -11.17
N GLN A 111 18.68 -9.74 -11.72
CA GLN A 111 18.00 -10.93 -12.23
C GLN A 111 18.03 -12.08 -11.21
N VAL A 112 17.84 -11.75 -9.93
CA VAL A 112 17.84 -12.76 -8.88
C VAL A 112 16.55 -13.56 -8.96
N ASP A 113 16.67 -14.85 -9.26
CA ASP A 113 15.54 -15.77 -9.20
C ASP A 113 15.20 -16.10 -7.74
N ILE A 114 14.24 -15.35 -7.20
CA ILE A 114 13.73 -15.62 -5.85
C ILE A 114 13.01 -16.98 -5.81
N ALA A 115 12.33 -17.38 -6.89
CA ALA A 115 11.55 -18.62 -6.94
C ALA A 115 12.45 -19.85 -6.84
N GLU A 116 13.62 -19.82 -7.48
CA GLU A 116 14.64 -20.87 -7.34
C GLU A 116 15.24 -20.87 -5.92
N LYS A 117 15.64 -19.71 -5.40
CA LYS A 117 16.27 -19.58 -4.07
C LYS A 117 15.39 -20.10 -2.93
N VAL A 118 14.07 -19.93 -3.02
CA VAL A 118 13.13 -20.44 -2.00
C VAL A 118 12.89 -21.94 -2.09
N GLN A 119 13.24 -22.59 -3.21
CA GLN A 119 13.07 -24.04 -3.39
C GLN A 119 14.31 -24.83 -2.97
N HIS A 120 15.50 -24.28 -3.17
CA HIS A 120 16.76 -25.02 -3.04
C HIS A 120 17.74 -24.48 -1.98
N GLY A 121 17.42 -23.38 -1.29
CA GLY A 121 18.33 -22.70 -0.36
C GLY A 121 17.82 -22.55 1.08
N PRO A 122 18.69 -22.14 2.02
CA PRO A 122 18.31 -21.82 3.40
C PRO A 122 17.41 -20.58 3.50
N THR A 123 17.22 -19.86 2.39
CA THR A 123 16.39 -18.65 2.30
C THR A 123 14.97 -18.87 2.80
N LEU A 124 14.34 -20.01 2.50
CA LEU A 124 12.99 -20.29 2.98
C LEU A 124 12.96 -20.44 4.51
N LEU A 125 13.92 -21.17 5.09
CA LEU A 125 14.01 -21.35 6.54
C LEU A 125 14.20 -20.02 7.26
N ILE A 126 15.16 -19.21 6.79
CA ILE A 126 15.40 -17.86 7.33
C ILE A 126 14.13 -17.01 7.23
N SER A 127 13.42 -17.11 6.11
CA SER A 127 12.20 -16.34 5.87
C SER A 127 11.04 -16.74 6.79
N VAL A 128 10.84 -18.04 6.99
CA VAL A 128 9.85 -18.59 7.92
C VAL A 128 10.18 -18.18 9.36
N VAL A 129 11.45 -18.35 9.78
CA VAL A 129 11.89 -17.95 11.13
C VAL A 129 11.68 -16.46 11.33
N SER A 130 12.02 -15.63 10.33
CA SER A 130 11.82 -14.18 10.38
C SER A 130 10.34 -13.81 10.48
N PHE A 131 9.46 -14.51 9.74
CA PHE A 131 8.01 -14.31 9.80
C PHE A 131 7.42 -14.70 11.16
N VAL A 132 7.84 -15.84 11.73
CA VAL A 132 7.42 -16.30 13.05
C VAL A 132 7.87 -15.30 14.12
N LEU A 133 9.14 -14.89 14.10
CA LEU A 133 9.66 -13.88 15.02
C LEU A 133 8.92 -12.56 14.89
N LEU A 134 8.70 -12.08 13.66
CA LEU A 134 7.94 -10.86 13.41
C LEU A 134 6.51 -10.95 13.97
N SER A 135 5.84 -12.08 13.77
CA SER A 135 4.48 -12.32 14.25
C SER A 135 4.43 -12.37 15.77
N CYS A 136 5.36 -13.10 16.41
CA CYS A 136 5.48 -13.14 17.86
C CYS A 136 5.76 -11.75 18.44
N LEU A 137 6.71 -11.00 17.89
CA LEU A 137 7.02 -9.66 18.38
C LEU A 137 5.82 -8.72 18.24
N ASN A 138 5.06 -8.80 17.13
CA ASN A 138 3.84 -7.99 16.97
C ASN A 138 2.71 -8.38 17.94
N ILE A 139 2.60 -9.65 18.33
CA ILE A 139 1.54 -10.13 19.25
C ILE A 139 1.92 -9.87 20.71
N PHE A 140 3.17 -10.12 21.08
CA PHE A 140 3.62 -10.13 22.48
C PHE A 140 4.22 -8.80 22.95
N ILE A 141 4.71 -7.95 22.05
CA ILE A 141 5.20 -6.62 22.43
C ILE A 141 4.01 -5.66 22.39
N LEU A 142 3.43 -5.43 23.57
CA LEU A 142 2.35 -4.46 23.80
C LEU A 142 2.81 -3.00 23.62
N GLU A 143 4.12 -2.77 23.55
CA GLU A 143 4.70 -1.43 23.49
C GLU A 143 4.98 -0.94 22.08
N ARG A 144 4.84 0.38 21.96
CA ARG A 144 4.92 1.27 20.81
C ARG A 144 6.31 1.31 20.16
N HIS A 145 6.92 0.16 19.88
CA HIS A 145 8.20 0.11 19.17
C HIS A 145 8.03 0.69 17.76
N SER A 146 9.03 1.46 17.33
CA SER A 146 9.05 2.02 15.98
C SER A 146 9.01 0.87 14.98
N GLN A 147 7.99 0.86 14.11
CA GLN A 147 7.81 -0.16 13.06
C GLN A 147 9.07 -0.34 12.20
N ALA A 148 9.92 0.69 12.14
CA ALA A 148 11.23 0.65 11.55
C ALA A 148 12.10 -0.50 12.12
N LEU A 149 12.10 -0.76 13.42
CA LEU A 149 12.93 -1.81 14.04
C LEU A 149 12.53 -3.23 13.61
N LEU A 150 11.26 -3.43 13.24
CA LEU A 150 10.74 -4.71 12.75
C LEU A 150 10.95 -4.91 11.25
N SER A 151 11.37 -3.86 10.53
CA SER A 151 11.63 -3.88 9.10
C SER A 151 12.54 -5.00 8.59
N PRO A 152 13.63 -5.39 9.28
CA PRO A 152 14.53 -6.39 8.72
C PRO A 152 13.85 -7.75 8.69
N LEU A 153 13.07 -8.07 9.73
CA LEU A 153 12.28 -9.30 9.80
C LEU A 153 11.19 -9.31 8.73
N ALA A 154 10.54 -8.16 8.50
CA ALA A 154 9.56 -8.00 7.43
C ALA A 154 10.19 -8.24 6.05
N LEU A 155 11.35 -7.64 5.74
CA LEU A 155 12.07 -7.88 4.48
C LEU A 155 12.47 -9.35 4.32
N LEU A 156 13.03 -9.95 5.37
CA LEU A 156 13.45 -11.35 5.36
C LEU A 156 12.27 -12.32 5.23
N SER A 157 11.05 -11.94 5.62
CA SER A 157 9.85 -12.75 5.45
C SER A 157 9.26 -12.75 4.02
N VAL A 158 9.68 -11.84 3.13
CA VAL A 158 9.14 -11.77 1.75
C VAL A 158 9.28 -13.08 0.96
N PRO A 159 10.45 -13.77 0.95
CA PRO A 159 10.60 -15.04 0.25
C PRO A 159 9.60 -16.14 0.66
N PHE A 160 9.18 -16.18 1.94
CA PHE A 160 8.16 -17.11 2.41
C PHE A 160 6.81 -16.87 1.71
N PHE A 161 6.39 -15.62 1.54
CA PHE A 161 5.17 -15.29 0.80
C PHE A 161 5.29 -15.62 -0.69
N VAL A 162 6.48 -15.44 -1.28
CA VAL A 162 6.76 -15.89 -2.66
C VAL A 162 6.60 -17.41 -2.77
N TRP A 163 7.15 -18.17 -1.82
CA TRP A 163 7.00 -19.62 -1.79
C TRP A 163 5.54 -20.06 -1.66
N ILE A 164 4.76 -19.42 -0.77
CA ILE A 164 3.31 -19.66 -0.65
C ILE A 164 2.62 -19.41 -2.00
N ALA A 165 2.88 -18.27 -2.64
CA ALA A 165 2.27 -17.92 -3.92
C ALA A 165 2.59 -18.96 -5.01
N LEU A 166 3.83 -19.45 -5.07
CA LEU A 166 4.25 -20.51 -5.99
C LEU A 166 3.55 -21.85 -5.74
N LYS A 167 3.30 -22.20 -4.47
CA LYS A 167 2.64 -23.45 -4.10
C LYS A 167 1.13 -23.41 -4.29
N LEU A 168 0.51 -22.25 -4.02
CA LEU A 168 -0.92 -22.07 -4.24
C LEU A 168 -1.32 -22.14 -5.70
N LYS A 169 -0.42 -21.79 -6.65
CA LYS A 169 -0.69 -21.74 -8.09
C LYS A 169 -2.03 -21.10 -8.43
N SER A 170 -2.39 -20.06 -7.68
CA SER A 170 -3.72 -19.47 -7.75
C SER A 170 -3.75 -18.37 -8.81
N ASP A 171 -4.58 -18.55 -9.83
CA ASP A 171 -4.87 -17.52 -10.83
C ASP A 171 -5.37 -16.22 -10.20
N LEU A 172 -6.02 -16.31 -9.04
CA LEU A 172 -6.52 -15.17 -8.28
C LEU A 172 -5.38 -14.33 -7.70
N VAL A 173 -4.35 -14.96 -7.14
CA VAL A 173 -3.16 -14.24 -6.61
C VAL A 173 -2.44 -13.52 -7.75
N TYR A 174 -2.26 -14.21 -8.88
CA TYR A 174 -1.68 -13.60 -10.08
C TYR A 174 -2.53 -12.42 -10.58
N TYR A 175 -3.86 -12.59 -10.64
CA TYR A 175 -4.80 -11.56 -11.07
C TYR A 175 -4.74 -10.31 -10.19
N ILE A 176 -4.73 -10.48 -8.85
CA ILE A 176 -4.59 -9.37 -7.90
C ILE A 176 -3.24 -8.68 -8.10
N GLY A 177 -2.16 -9.44 -8.27
CA GLY A 177 -0.82 -8.89 -8.49
C GLY A 177 -0.73 -8.00 -9.74
N VAL A 178 -1.24 -8.47 -10.88
CA VAL A 178 -1.27 -7.71 -12.15
C VAL A 178 -2.14 -6.46 -12.04
N ASN A 179 -3.22 -6.51 -11.25
CA ASN A 179 -4.13 -5.39 -11.03
C ASN A 179 -3.88 -4.67 -9.70
N SER A 180 -2.70 -4.82 -9.11
CA SER A 180 -2.39 -4.39 -7.73
C SER A 180 -2.69 -2.92 -7.47
N ILE A 181 -2.48 -2.04 -8.44
CA ILE A 181 -2.82 -0.60 -8.30
C ILE A 181 -4.34 -0.35 -8.24
N VAL A 182 -5.13 -1.12 -8.98
CA VAL A 182 -6.60 -1.02 -8.95
C VAL A 182 -7.11 -1.52 -7.60
N PHE A 183 -6.58 -2.67 -7.16
CA PHE A 183 -6.85 -3.23 -5.84
C PHE A 183 -6.49 -2.22 -4.75
N TYR A 184 -5.25 -1.72 -4.74
CA TYR A 184 -4.76 -0.76 -3.77
C TYR A 184 -5.63 0.50 -3.68
N LEU A 185 -6.00 1.10 -4.81
CA LEU A 185 -6.73 2.37 -4.80
C LEU A 185 -8.22 2.24 -4.55
N SER A 186 -8.85 1.11 -4.85
CA SER A 186 -10.30 0.98 -4.68
C SER A 186 -10.71 0.24 -3.41
N HIS A 187 -9.94 -0.74 -2.92
CA HIS A 187 -10.29 -1.43 -1.66
C HIS A 187 -10.35 -0.45 -0.47
N TYR A 188 -9.45 0.53 -0.44
CA TYR A 188 -9.42 1.53 0.63
C TYR A 188 -10.59 2.52 0.56
N LEU A 189 -11.11 2.80 -0.63
CA LEU A 189 -12.33 3.59 -0.79
C LEU A 189 -13.50 2.88 -0.12
N ALA A 190 -13.62 1.57 -0.29
CA ALA A 190 -14.61 0.76 0.41
C ALA A 190 -14.39 0.83 1.93
N ILE A 191 -13.16 0.63 2.41
CA ILE A 191 -12.84 0.69 3.85
C ILE A 191 -13.20 2.07 4.44
N GLN A 192 -12.83 3.16 3.78
CA GLN A 192 -13.16 4.52 4.22
C GLN A 192 -14.67 4.74 4.28
N PHE A 193 -15.39 4.37 3.22
CA PHE A 193 -16.85 4.49 3.17
C PHE A 193 -17.52 3.69 4.30
N PHE A 194 -17.15 2.42 4.48
CA PHE A 194 -17.69 1.59 5.54
C PHE A 194 -17.27 2.06 6.93
N SER A 195 -16.04 2.56 7.12
CA SER A 195 -15.62 3.11 8.43
C SER A 195 -16.50 4.27 8.91
N LYS A 196 -17.07 5.05 7.99
CA LYS A 196 -17.99 6.15 8.30
C LYS A 196 -19.43 5.68 8.53
N ILE A 197 -19.87 4.64 7.82
CA ILE A 197 -21.19 4.03 8.01
C ILE A 197 -21.26 3.18 9.28
N VAL A 198 -20.16 2.54 9.66
CA VAL A 198 -20.07 1.67 10.84
C VAL A 198 -20.01 2.46 12.14
N LYS A 199 -19.62 3.75 12.11
CA LYS A 199 -19.64 4.65 13.28
C LYS A 199 -21.02 4.81 13.93
N PHE A 200 -22.10 4.45 13.25
CA PHE A 200 -23.40 4.27 13.90
C PHE A 200 -23.36 2.95 14.67
N GLU A 201 -22.85 2.99 15.89
CA GLU A 201 -22.81 1.83 16.79
C GLU A 201 -24.22 1.25 16.92
N SER A 202 -24.37 0.00 16.49
CA SER A 202 -25.59 -0.76 16.79
C SER A 202 -25.32 -1.52 18.08
N PRO A 203 -26.27 -1.53 19.04
CA PRO A 203 -26.12 -2.28 20.29
C PRO A 203 -26.05 -3.80 20.08
N SER A 204 -26.33 -4.30 18.87
CA SER A 204 -26.26 -5.72 18.53
C SER A 204 -24.90 -6.08 17.91
N ALA A 205 -24.18 -7.01 18.57
CA ALA A 205 -22.93 -7.57 18.06
C ALA A 205 -23.07 -8.17 16.65
N TRP A 206 -24.19 -8.87 16.38
CA TRP A 206 -24.50 -9.43 15.07
C TRP A 206 -24.55 -8.39 13.95
N VAL A 207 -25.06 -7.19 14.25
CA VAL A 207 -25.13 -6.10 13.27
C VAL A 207 -23.73 -5.57 12.97
N ASN A 208 -22.84 -5.55 13.97
CA ASN A 208 -21.45 -5.13 13.78
C ASN A 208 -20.63 -6.17 13.00
N ASP A 209 -20.85 -7.47 13.25
CA ASP A 209 -20.24 -8.55 12.47
C ASP A 209 -20.71 -8.53 11.00
N LEU A 210 -22.02 -8.34 10.78
CA LEU A 210 -22.57 -8.23 9.43
C LEU A 210 -22.01 -7.00 8.69
N LYS A 211 -21.90 -5.87 9.38
CA LYS A 211 -21.23 -4.67 8.86
C LYS A 211 -19.78 -4.96 8.48
N PHE A 212 -19.03 -5.67 9.32
CA PHE A 212 -17.65 -6.05 9.04
C PHE A 212 -17.54 -6.97 7.82
N ILE A 213 -18.34 -8.04 7.76
CA ILE A 213 -18.36 -8.98 6.63
C ILE A 213 -18.74 -8.24 5.35
N SER A 214 -19.75 -7.37 5.39
CA SER A 214 -20.15 -6.58 4.22
C SER A 214 -19.04 -5.64 3.76
N ALA A 215 -18.34 -4.97 4.68
CA ALA A 215 -17.19 -4.12 4.35
C ALA A 215 -16.07 -4.92 3.69
N PHE A 216 -15.77 -6.12 4.22
CA PHE A 216 -14.77 -7.03 3.65
C PHE A 216 -15.14 -7.48 2.23
N LEU A 217 -16.38 -7.93 2.03
CA LEU A 217 -16.88 -8.35 0.72
C LEU A 217 -16.84 -7.21 -0.30
N VAL A 218 -17.25 -6.00 0.08
CA VAL A 218 -17.20 -4.85 -0.83
C VAL A 218 -15.76 -4.43 -1.12
N ALA A 219 -14.86 -4.48 -0.12
CA ALA A 219 -13.44 -4.19 -0.33
C ALA A 219 -12.76 -5.13 -1.34
N LEU A 220 -13.28 -6.36 -1.52
CA LEU A 220 -12.82 -7.30 -2.53
C LEU A 220 -13.59 -7.20 -3.86
N ALA A 221 -14.91 -7.04 -3.80
CA ALA A 221 -15.77 -7.00 -4.99
C ALA A 221 -15.58 -5.71 -5.80
N LEU A 222 -15.35 -4.57 -5.14
CA LEU A 222 -15.16 -3.28 -5.79
C LEU A 222 -13.93 -3.26 -6.72
N PRO A 223 -12.71 -3.63 -6.29
CA PRO A 223 -11.58 -3.71 -7.21
C PRO A 223 -11.79 -4.73 -8.32
N TRP A 224 -12.39 -5.88 -8.01
CA TRP A 224 -12.66 -6.93 -8.99
C TRP A 224 -13.59 -6.43 -10.11
N THR A 225 -14.71 -5.82 -9.74
CA THR A 225 -15.67 -5.23 -10.69
C THR A 225 -15.05 -4.11 -11.50
N LEU A 226 -14.27 -3.22 -10.89
CA LEU A 226 -13.53 -2.18 -11.62
C LEU A 226 -12.56 -2.77 -12.65
N CYS A 227 -11.85 -3.85 -12.31
CA CYS A 227 -10.97 -4.54 -13.25
C CYS A 227 -11.76 -5.16 -14.43
N LEU A 228 -12.91 -5.76 -14.17
CA LEU A 228 -13.79 -6.30 -15.23
C LEU A 228 -14.30 -5.18 -16.15
N MET A 229 -14.77 -4.07 -15.59
CA MET A 229 -15.24 -2.92 -16.40
C MET A 229 -14.10 -2.30 -17.20
N ARG A 230 -12.89 -2.29 -16.65
CA ARG A 230 -11.68 -1.82 -17.34
C ARG A 230 -11.32 -2.66 -18.56
N LYS A 231 -11.49 -3.99 -18.50
CA LYS A 231 -11.32 -4.88 -19.66
C LYS A 231 -12.26 -4.50 -20.82
N HIS A 232 -13.43 -3.96 -20.53
CA HIS A 232 -14.41 -3.50 -21.52
C HIS A 232 -14.20 -2.04 -21.94
N GLY A 233 -13.09 -1.40 -21.53
CA GLY A 233 -12.75 -0.03 -21.91
C GLY A 233 -13.23 1.06 -20.94
N TRP A 234 -14.04 0.70 -19.93
CA TRP A 234 -14.68 1.65 -19.01
C TRP A 234 -13.73 2.00 -17.87
N PHE A 235 -13.85 3.21 -17.29
CA PHE A 235 -13.04 3.67 -16.15
C PHE A 235 -11.51 3.64 -16.34
N ASN A 236 -11.02 3.47 -17.57
CA ASN A 236 -9.58 3.50 -17.84
C ASN A 236 -8.91 4.81 -17.40
N PHE A 237 -9.64 5.93 -17.50
CA PHE A 237 -9.18 7.25 -17.08
C PHE A 237 -8.85 7.34 -15.58
N LEU A 238 -9.44 6.48 -14.74
CA LEU A 238 -9.13 6.45 -13.30
C LEU A 238 -7.70 5.96 -13.04
N PHE A 239 -7.18 5.06 -13.88
CA PHE A 239 -5.91 4.37 -13.61
C PHE A 239 -4.81 4.68 -14.63
N THR A 240 -5.18 5.11 -15.84
CA THR A 240 -4.26 5.36 -16.94
C THR A 240 -4.79 6.49 -17.83
N MET A 241 -3.98 7.52 -18.08
CA MET A 241 -4.26 8.51 -19.13
C MET A 241 -3.87 8.01 -20.53
N LYS A 242 -4.02 6.70 -20.80
CA LYS A 242 -3.78 6.18 -22.15
C LYS A 242 -5.01 6.49 -22.99
N LYS A 243 -4.84 7.31 -24.03
CA LYS A 243 -5.80 7.46 -25.12
C LYS A 243 -6.13 6.04 -25.62
N SER A 244 -7.42 5.72 -25.70
CA SER A 244 -7.94 4.43 -26.17
C SER A 244 -7.13 3.94 -27.38
N SER A 245 -6.20 3.01 -27.15
CA SER A 245 -5.57 2.29 -28.26
C SER A 245 -6.67 1.43 -28.85
N LYS A 246 -7.09 1.75 -30.08
CA LYS A 246 -8.00 0.93 -30.87
C LYS A 246 -7.58 -0.55 -30.73
N PRO A 247 -8.54 -1.49 -30.65
CA PRO A 247 -8.21 -2.89 -30.57
C PRO A 247 -7.33 -3.23 -31.79
N MET A 248 -6.16 -3.80 -31.54
CA MET A 248 -5.38 -4.46 -32.58
C MET A 248 -6.28 -5.57 -33.13
N THR A 249 -6.91 -5.31 -34.26
CA THR A 249 -7.42 -6.36 -35.14
C THR A 249 -6.21 -7.21 -35.51
N THR A 250 -6.08 -8.37 -34.86
CA THR A 250 -5.22 -9.44 -35.33
C THR A 250 -5.70 -9.80 -36.73
N LYS A 251 -4.94 -9.41 -37.75
CA LYS A 251 -5.08 -10.04 -39.06
C LYS A 251 -4.65 -11.50 -38.89
N PRO A 252 -5.44 -12.48 -39.35
CA PRO A 252 -4.99 -13.86 -39.41
C PRO A 252 -3.91 -13.95 -40.47
N VAL A 253 -2.75 -14.47 -40.10
CA VAL A 253 -1.75 -15.03 -41.01
C VAL A 253 -1.32 -16.36 -40.41
#